data_AF-S9QWI3-F1
#
_entry.id   AF-S9QWI3-F1
#
_cell.length_a   1.000
_cell.length_b   1.000
_cell.length_c   1.000
_cell.angle_alpha   90.00
_cell.angle_beta   90.00
_cell.angle_gamma   90.00
#
_symmetry.space_group_name_H-M   'P 1'
#
loop_
_entity.id
_entity.type
_entity.pdbx_description
1 polymer ?
#
loop_
_entity_poly.entity_id
_entity_poly.type
_entity_poly.pdbx_seq_one_letter_code
_entity_poly.pdbx_strand_id
1 'polypeptide(L)'
;MDVCETMIEIGRLMAEADWVLQSGGAERADEAFEKGCDLAGGQKRIFLHKEGARGNRSPHFNIPAEYFSIASRYRRNWDKFSENSQRLLARNVLQVLGYPGDDVGHPPDDPVKAIICYTEGGKLKGGTSLALQLAKDTLGDAVDIVNLGHPDYRNATAQEVVDQVLGRGHIPPAQMTLF
;
A
#
# COMPACT_ATOMS: atom_id res chain seq x y z
N MET A 1 17.14 1.27 12.28
CA MET A 1 15.90 2.04 12.43
C MET A 1 14.75 1.05 12.42
N ASP A 2 13.78 1.20 13.31
CA ASP A 2 12.58 0.35 13.30
C ASP A 2 11.81 0.57 11.99
N VAL A 3 11.11 -0.46 11.49
CA VAL A 3 10.36 -0.33 10.24
C VAL A 3 9.28 0.77 10.33
N CYS A 4 8.67 0.96 11.50
CA CYS A 4 7.65 1.99 11.69
C CYS A 4 8.29 3.39 11.68
N GLU A 5 9.49 3.55 12.25
CA GLU A 5 10.25 4.81 12.15
C GLU A 5 10.59 5.14 10.70
N THR A 6 11.05 4.15 9.93
CA THR A 6 11.29 4.32 8.50
C THR A 6 10.01 4.67 7.74
N MET A 7 8.88 4.01 8.04
CA MET A 7 7.59 4.33 7.41
C MET A 7 7.10 5.74 7.74
N ILE A 8 7.29 6.23 8.97
CA ILE A 8 6.97 7.62 9.36
C ILE A 8 7.78 8.58 8.48
N GLU A 9 9.07 8.36 8.36
CA GLU A 9 9.93 9.28 7.62
C GLU A 9 9.66 9.26 6.11
N ILE A 10 9.44 8.07 5.53
CA ILE A 10 9.01 7.95 4.13
C ILE A 10 7.68 8.68 3.92
N GLY A 11 6.70 8.49 4.81
CA GLY A 11 5.40 9.14 4.69
C GLY A 11 5.47 10.66 4.74
N ARG A 12 6.35 11.21 5.58
CA ARG A 12 6.63 12.65 5.65
C ARG A 12 7.24 13.16 4.34
N LEU A 13 8.31 12.52 3.88
CA LEU A 13 9.04 12.93 2.67
C LEU A 13 8.20 12.83 1.39
N MET A 14 7.39 11.78 1.24
CA MET A 14 6.48 11.63 0.10
C MET A 14 5.40 12.71 0.10
N ALA A 15 4.85 13.04 1.27
CA ALA A 15 3.87 14.12 1.41
C ALA A 15 4.48 15.49 1.07
N GLU A 16 5.72 15.76 1.50
CA GLU A 16 6.47 16.97 1.13
C GLU A 16 6.78 17.06 -0.38
N ALA A 17 6.77 15.92 -1.07
CA ALA A 17 6.89 15.84 -2.52
C ALA A 17 5.53 15.91 -3.26
N ASP A 18 4.45 16.32 -2.57
CA ASP A 18 3.09 16.44 -3.09
C ASP A 18 2.44 15.11 -3.55
N TRP A 19 2.88 13.98 -3.00
CA TRP A 19 2.21 12.69 -3.23
C TRP A 19 1.04 12.50 -2.27
N VAL A 20 -0.03 11.86 -2.78
CA VAL A 20 -1.21 11.49 -1.99
C VAL A 20 -1.07 10.05 -1.51
N LEU A 21 -1.21 9.83 -0.20
CA LEU A 21 -1.18 8.48 0.38
C LEU A 21 -2.50 7.75 0.14
N GLN A 22 -2.45 6.50 -0.34
CA GLN A 22 -3.56 5.55 -0.29
C GLN A 22 -3.23 4.44 0.73
N SER A 23 -4.00 4.34 1.82
CA SER A 23 -3.70 3.43 2.94
C SER A 23 -4.93 2.65 3.38
N GLY A 24 -4.71 1.63 4.21
CA GLY A 24 -5.73 0.77 4.76
C GLY A 24 -6.04 1.03 6.25
N GLY A 25 -5.35 1.98 6.89
CA GLY A 25 -5.53 2.29 8.29
C GLY A 25 -5.22 1.14 9.24
N ALA A 26 -4.44 0.14 8.82
CA ALA A 26 -3.99 -0.96 9.68
C ALA A 26 -3.05 -0.47 10.79
N GLU A 27 -2.88 -1.27 11.84
CA GLU A 27 -1.88 -0.96 12.86
C GLU A 27 -0.47 -1.15 12.28
N ARG A 28 0.49 -0.46 12.90
CA ARG A 28 1.92 -0.51 12.54
C ARG A 28 2.23 0.19 11.23
N ALA A 29 2.39 -0.51 10.11
CA ALA A 29 2.95 0.07 8.89
C ALA A 29 2.06 1.19 8.30
N ASP A 30 0.77 0.92 8.13
CA ASP A 30 -0.22 1.90 7.67
C ASP A 30 -0.27 3.10 8.63
N GLU A 31 -0.48 2.87 9.93
CA GLU A 31 -0.52 3.92 10.97
C GLU A 31 0.76 4.78 11.01
N ALA A 32 1.93 4.15 10.90
CA ALA A 32 3.22 4.82 10.89
C ALA A 32 3.37 5.72 9.66
N PHE A 33 3.04 5.21 8.46
CA PHE A 33 3.11 5.98 7.23
C PHE A 33 2.11 7.14 7.26
N GLU A 34 0.87 6.88 7.69
CA GLU A 34 -0.18 7.89 7.86
C GLU A 34 0.24 9.00 8.81
N LYS A 35 0.90 8.65 9.93
CA LYS A 35 1.46 9.64 10.86
C LYS A 35 2.54 10.50 10.18
N GLY A 36 3.40 9.91 9.37
CA GLY A 36 4.37 10.65 8.57
C GLY A 36 3.73 11.68 7.65
N CYS A 37 2.70 11.24 6.92
CA CYS A 37 1.91 12.10 6.04
C CYS A 37 1.25 13.25 6.82
N ASP A 38 0.66 12.97 7.98
CA ASP A 38 0.04 13.98 8.85
C ASP A 38 1.04 15.04 9.36
N LEU A 39 2.26 14.63 9.70
CA LEU A 39 3.32 15.53 10.17
C LEU A 39 3.72 16.56 9.10
N ALA A 40 3.64 16.19 7.82
CA ALA A 40 3.89 17.07 6.69
C ALA A 40 2.64 17.84 6.21
N GLY A 41 1.46 17.60 6.82
CA GLY A 41 0.19 18.16 6.34
C GLY A 41 -0.23 17.61 4.97
N GLY A 42 0.23 16.41 4.62
CA GLY A 42 -0.04 15.77 3.34
C GLY A 42 -1.48 15.27 3.19
N GLN A 43 -1.84 14.95 1.95
CA GLN A 43 -3.14 14.37 1.63
C GLN A 43 -3.10 12.84 1.74
N LYS A 44 -4.17 12.26 2.29
CA LYS A 44 -4.32 10.81 2.41
C LYS A 44 -5.76 10.37 2.19
N ARG A 45 -5.91 9.18 1.58
CA ARG A 45 -7.17 8.45 1.44
C ARG A 45 -7.04 7.12 2.14
N ILE A 46 -7.89 6.91 3.15
CA ILE A 46 -7.84 5.70 3.98
C ILE A 46 -9.01 4.80 3.64
N PHE A 47 -8.77 3.73 2.89
CA PHE A 47 -9.81 2.77 2.51
C PHE A 47 -10.05 1.79 3.67
N LEU A 48 -11.25 1.75 4.21
CA LEU A 48 -11.62 0.88 5.33
C LEU A 48 -12.40 -0.33 4.83
N HIS A 49 -12.17 -1.47 5.49
CA HIS A 49 -12.94 -2.69 5.23
C HIS A 49 -14.34 -2.66 5.84
N LYS A 50 -14.62 -1.70 6.72
CA LYS A 50 -15.93 -1.41 7.32
C LYS A 50 -15.90 -0.02 7.93
N GLU A 51 -17.06 0.60 8.08
CA GLU A 51 -17.21 1.89 8.74
C GLU A 51 -16.66 1.85 10.18
N GLY A 52 -15.97 2.92 10.58
CA GLY A 52 -15.45 3.06 11.94
C GLY A 52 -14.38 2.04 12.33
N ALA A 53 -13.78 1.33 11.37
CA ALA A 53 -12.75 0.33 11.65
C ALA A 53 -11.60 0.95 12.47
N ARG A 54 -11.34 0.38 13.67
CA ARG A 54 -10.35 0.89 14.64
C ARG A 54 -10.59 2.36 15.04
N GLY A 55 -11.83 2.82 15.03
CA GLY A 55 -12.18 4.21 15.34
C GLY A 55 -11.80 5.21 14.24
N ASN A 56 -11.31 4.74 13.09
CA ASN A 56 -10.99 5.59 11.95
C ASN A 56 -12.30 6.12 11.32
N ARG A 57 -12.37 7.44 11.11
CA ARG A 57 -13.55 8.15 10.61
C ARG A 57 -13.55 8.37 9.10
N SER A 58 -12.64 7.71 8.37
CA SER A 58 -12.60 7.81 6.91
C SER A 58 -13.96 7.41 6.30
N PRO A 59 -14.49 8.20 5.35
CA PRO A 59 -15.73 7.88 4.66
C PRO A 59 -15.56 6.75 3.62
N HIS A 60 -14.33 6.35 3.30
CA HIS A 60 -14.05 5.39 2.22
C HIS A 60 -14.16 3.93 2.70
N PHE A 61 -15.36 3.49 3.03
CA PHE A 61 -15.64 2.10 3.47
C PHE A 61 -16.59 1.32 2.55
N ASN A 62 -17.12 1.98 1.52
CA ASN A 62 -17.91 1.34 0.48
C ASN A 62 -16.99 0.66 -0.53
N ILE A 63 -17.09 -0.66 -0.64
CA ILE A 63 -16.24 -1.47 -1.53
C ILE A 63 -17.13 -1.95 -2.69
N PRO A 64 -16.85 -1.55 -3.95
CA PRO A 64 -17.64 -2.00 -5.09
C PRO A 64 -17.64 -3.53 -5.22
N ALA A 65 -18.76 -4.10 -5.65
CA ALA A 65 -18.89 -5.56 -5.80
C ALA A 65 -17.84 -6.16 -6.76
N GLU A 66 -17.46 -5.41 -7.80
CA GLU A 66 -16.41 -5.81 -8.75
C GLU A 66 -15.04 -5.97 -8.07
N TYR A 67 -14.75 -5.23 -6.99
CA TYR A 67 -13.47 -5.30 -6.26
C TYR A 67 -13.37 -6.62 -5.47
N PHE A 68 -14.50 -7.17 -5.00
CA PHE A 68 -14.53 -8.53 -4.46
C PHE A 68 -14.25 -9.57 -5.55
N SER A 69 -14.79 -9.37 -6.75
CA SER A 69 -14.57 -10.25 -7.90
C SER A 69 -13.14 -10.17 -8.43
N ILE A 70 -12.48 -9.02 -8.35
CA ILE A 70 -11.05 -8.88 -8.64
C ILE A 70 -10.23 -9.62 -7.58
N ALA A 71 -10.49 -9.35 -6.30
CA ALA A 71 -9.75 -9.97 -5.20
C ALA A 71 -9.84 -11.51 -5.20
N SER A 72 -11.01 -12.07 -5.53
CA SER A 72 -11.23 -13.52 -5.54
C SER A 72 -10.36 -14.26 -6.55
N ARG A 73 -9.99 -13.62 -7.67
CA ARG A 73 -9.09 -14.20 -8.71
C ARG A 73 -7.71 -14.55 -8.17
N TYR A 74 -7.26 -13.83 -7.14
CA TYR A 74 -5.93 -14.00 -6.53
C TYR A 74 -5.92 -14.97 -5.34
N ARG A 75 -7.06 -15.54 -4.94
CA ARG A 75 -7.15 -16.36 -3.72
C ARG A 75 -7.89 -17.66 -3.98
N ARG A 76 -7.14 -18.75 -3.94
CA ARG A 76 -7.71 -20.10 -3.88
C ARG A 76 -8.58 -20.24 -2.64
N ASN A 77 -9.74 -20.88 -2.76
CA ASN A 77 -10.73 -21.03 -1.70
C ASN A 77 -11.33 -19.71 -1.19
N TRP A 78 -11.57 -18.73 -2.07
CA TRP A 78 -12.24 -17.47 -1.73
C TRP A 78 -13.48 -17.67 -0.84
N ASP A 79 -14.30 -18.67 -1.14
CA ASP A 79 -15.55 -18.96 -0.43
C ASP A 79 -15.34 -19.50 1.00
N LYS A 80 -14.10 -19.85 1.39
CA LYS A 80 -13.76 -20.27 2.76
C LYS A 80 -13.32 -19.10 3.65
N PHE A 81 -13.06 -17.93 3.08
CA PHE A 81 -12.72 -16.75 3.86
C PHE A 81 -13.97 -16.21 4.56
N SER A 82 -13.80 -15.71 5.78
CA SER A 82 -14.87 -14.95 6.45
C SER A 82 -15.21 -13.70 5.63
N GLU A 83 -16.44 -13.19 5.76
CA GLU A 83 -16.85 -11.93 5.12
C GLU A 83 -15.89 -10.79 5.44
N ASN A 84 -15.45 -10.68 6.70
CA ASN A 84 -14.50 -9.67 7.12
C ASN A 84 -13.14 -9.82 6.42
N SER A 85 -12.66 -11.06 6.22
CA SER A 85 -11.43 -11.33 5.47
C SER A 85 -11.59 -11.02 3.99
N GLN A 86 -12.73 -11.35 3.38
CA GLN A 86 -13.05 -10.99 2.00
C GLN A 86 -13.08 -9.47 1.80
N ARG A 87 -13.70 -8.73 2.74
CA ARG A 87 -13.71 -7.27 2.76
C ARG A 87 -12.31 -6.67 2.87
N LEU A 88 -11.46 -7.19 3.74
CA LEU A 88 -10.06 -6.76 3.84
C LEU A 88 -9.30 -6.95 2.53
N LEU A 89 -9.51 -8.10 1.86
CA LEU A 89 -8.86 -8.41 0.58
C LEU A 89 -9.41 -7.52 -0.56
N ALA A 90 -10.72 -7.32 -0.62
CA ALA A 90 -11.36 -6.45 -1.61
C ALA A 90 -10.98 -4.97 -1.40
N ARG A 91 -10.86 -4.53 -0.14
CA ARG A 91 -10.34 -3.20 0.19
C ARG A 91 -8.94 -2.99 -0.38
N ASN A 92 -8.05 -3.99 -0.30
CA ASN A 92 -6.70 -3.85 -0.85
C ASN A 92 -6.71 -3.61 -2.38
N VAL A 93 -7.78 -3.97 -3.09
CA VAL A 93 -7.94 -3.61 -4.51
C VAL A 93 -8.14 -2.09 -4.67
N LEU A 94 -8.89 -1.43 -3.77
CA LEU A 94 -9.03 0.04 -3.73
C LEU A 94 -7.69 0.74 -3.52
N GLN A 95 -6.84 0.20 -2.63
CA GLN A 95 -5.51 0.78 -2.39
C GLN A 95 -4.58 0.69 -3.59
N VAL A 96 -4.87 -0.15 -4.58
CA VAL A 96 -4.02 -0.35 -5.76
C VAL A 96 -4.59 0.34 -6.99
N LEU A 97 -5.89 0.11 -7.27
CA LEU A 97 -6.54 0.62 -8.48
C LEU A 97 -7.20 1.97 -8.30
N GLY A 98 -7.26 2.49 -7.07
CA GLY A 98 -8.07 3.65 -6.72
C GLY A 98 -9.54 3.28 -6.54
N TYR A 99 -10.34 4.31 -6.26
CA TYR A 99 -11.79 4.22 -6.20
C TYR A 99 -12.39 4.52 -7.59
N PRO A 100 -13.36 3.73 -8.10
CA PRO A 100 -13.92 3.96 -9.45
C PRO A 100 -14.93 5.12 -9.51
N GLY A 101 -15.23 5.76 -8.37
CA GLY A 101 -16.35 6.68 -8.24
C GLY A 101 -17.66 5.96 -7.91
N ASP A 102 -18.68 6.72 -7.53
CA ASP A 102 -20.05 6.20 -7.37
C ASP A 102 -21.14 7.18 -7.81
N ASP A 103 -22.36 6.64 -7.92
CA ASP A 103 -23.55 7.37 -8.32
C ASP A 103 -24.02 8.41 -7.28
N VAL A 104 -23.40 8.44 -6.09
CA VAL A 104 -23.68 9.44 -5.05
C VAL A 104 -22.65 10.57 -5.03
N GLY A 105 -21.76 10.61 -6.02
CA GLY A 105 -20.93 11.77 -6.35
C GLY A 105 -19.51 11.74 -5.79
N HIS A 106 -19.04 10.61 -5.25
CA HIS A 106 -17.62 10.46 -4.97
C HIS A 106 -16.86 10.30 -6.30
N PRO A 107 -15.86 11.15 -6.60
CA PRO A 107 -15.14 11.09 -7.87
C PRO A 107 -14.24 9.85 -7.95
N PRO A 108 -13.90 9.38 -9.16
CA PRO A 108 -12.89 8.36 -9.34
C PRO A 108 -11.50 8.86 -8.94
N ASP A 109 -10.64 7.92 -8.56
CA ASP A 109 -9.25 8.12 -8.23
C ASP A 109 -8.35 7.34 -9.18
N ASP A 110 -7.10 7.81 -9.36
CA ASP A 110 -6.11 7.10 -10.13
C ASP A 110 -5.53 5.88 -9.38
N PRO A 111 -5.11 4.84 -10.12
CA PRO A 111 -4.25 3.79 -9.59
C PRO A 111 -2.96 4.33 -8.97
N VAL A 112 -2.41 3.61 -8.00
CA VAL A 112 -1.16 4.00 -7.36
C VAL A 112 0.03 3.93 -8.32
N LYS A 113 0.90 4.93 -8.23
CA LYS A 113 2.18 4.98 -8.97
C LYS A 113 3.33 4.29 -8.23
N ALA A 114 3.17 4.07 -6.93
CA ALA A 114 4.12 3.34 -6.12
C ALA A 114 3.43 2.61 -4.97
N ILE A 115 4.00 1.48 -4.56
CA ILE A 115 3.60 0.70 -3.39
C ILE A 115 4.81 0.56 -2.49
N ILE A 116 4.73 1.12 -1.29
CA ILE A 116 5.72 0.94 -0.23
C ILE A 116 5.09 0.03 0.82
N CYS A 117 5.71 -1.12 1.06
CA CYS A 117 5.18 -2.11 1.97
C CYS A 117 6.29 -2.76 2.80
N TYR A 118 5.88 -3.53 3.81
CA TYR A 118 6.78 -4.40 4.55
C TYR A 118 6.16 -5.79 4.66
N THR A 119 6.90 -6.80 4.20
CA THR A 119 6.63 -8.18 4.56
C THR A 119 7.91 -8.82 5.06
N GLU A 120 7.82 -9.60 6.14
CA GLU A 120 9.00 -10.21 6.76
C GLU A 120 9.83 -11.02 5.74
N GLY A 121 11.10 -10.61 5.57
CA GLY A 121 12.02 -11.21 4.59
C GLY A 121 11.61 -11.05 3.13
N GLY A 122 10.76 -10.07 2.81
CA GLY A 122 10.27 -9.80 1.45
C GLY A 122 9.27 -10.84 0.94
N LYS A 123 8.76 -11.72 1.82
CA LYS A 123 7.92 -12.85 1.43
C LYS A 123 6.53 -12.40 1.02
N LEU A 124 6.05 -12.86 -0.14
CA LEU A 124 4.69 -12.60 -0.63
C LEU A 124 3.67 -13.49 0.09
N LYS A 125 3.31 -13.12 1.34
CA LYS A 125 2.29 -13.82 2.14
C LYS A 125 1.18 -12.87 2.59
N GLY A 126 0.02 -13.45 2.96
CA GLY A 126 -1.09 -12.71 3.58
C GLY A 126 -1.87 -11.81 2.62
N GLY A 127 -2.49 -10.74 3.15
CA GLY A 127 -3.27 -9.79 2.36
C GLY A 127 -2.42 -8.93 1.43
N THR A 128 -1.19 -8.58 1.84
CA THR A 128 -0.24 -7.77 1.07
C THR A 128 0.14 -8.43 -0.25
N SER A 129 0.29 -9.77 -0.29
CA SER A 129 0.61 -10.44 -1.55
C SER A 129 -0.47 -10.33 -2.62
N LEU A 130 -1.74 -10.08 -2.24
CA LEU A 130 -2.81 -9.84 -3.21
C LEU A 130 -2.55 -8.52 -3.92
N ALA A 131 -2.35 -7.45 -3.14
CA ALA A 131 -2.10 -6.12 -3.66
C ALA A 131 -0.88 -6.10 -4.59
N LEU A 132 0.20 -6.77 -4.19
CA LEU A 132 1.42 -6.86 -4.99
C LEU A 132 1.25 -7.67 -6.29
N GLN A 133 0.45 -8.74 -6.28
CA GLN A 133 0.15 -9.51 -7.49
C GLN A 133 -0.75 -8.70 -8.43
N LEU A 134 -1.82 -8.12 -7.89
CA LEU A 134 -2.73 -7.25 -8.62
C LEU A 134 -1.98 -6.10 -9.31
N ALA A 135 -1.14 -5.39 -8.57
CA ALA A 135 -0.37 -4.25 -9.09
C ALA A 135 0.51 -4.67 -10.26
N LYS A 136 1.23 -5.81 -10.14
CA LYS A 136 2.05 -6.34 -11.23
C LYS A 136 1.23 -6.72 -12.46
N ASP A 137 0.11 -7.39 -12.26
CA ASP A 137 -0.73 -7.88 -13.37
C ASP A 137 -1.45 -6.76 -14.11
N THR A 138 -1.81 -5.68 -13.41
CA THR A 138 -2.68 -4.61 -13.95
C THR A 138 -1.92 -3.34 -14.32
N LEU A 139 -0.89 -2.97 -13.56
CA LEU A 139 -0.13 -1.73 -13.75
C LEU A 139 1.26 -1.99 -14.34
N GLY A 140 1.82 -3.19 -14.17
CA GLY A 140 3.11 -3.56 -14.76
C GLY A 140 4.23 -2.60 -14.36
N ASP A 141 4.95 -2.06 -15.35
CA ASP A 141 6.05 -1.11 -15.16
C ASP A 141 5.59 0.31 -14.78
N ALA A 142 4.27 0.57 -14.75
CA ALA A 142 3.73 1.87 -14.34
C ALA A 142 3.67 2.04 -12.80
N VAL A 143 3.97 0.99 -12.03
CA VAL A 143 3.98 1.02 -10.56
C VAL A 143 5.32 0.58 -9.99
N ASP A 144 5.92 1.43 -9.16
CA ASP A 144 7.11 1.07 -8.40
C ASP A 144 6.74 0.27 -7.16
N ILE A 145 7.40 -0.86 -6.92
CA ILE A 145 7.15 -1.69 -5.74
C ILE A 145 8.40 -1.73 -4.86
N VAL A 146 8.30 -1.10 -3.68
CA VAL A 146 9.30 -1.14 -2.62
C VAL A 146 8.78 -2.02 -1.48
N ASN A 147 9.50 -3.10 -1.19
CA ASN A 147 9.23 -3.94 -0.03
C ASN A 147 10.41 -3.85 0.94
N LEU A 148 10.23 -3.08 2.02
CA LEU A 148 11.27 -2.80 3.02
C LEU A 148 11.75 -4.06 3.77
N GLY A 149 11.00 -5.16 3.70
CA GLY A 149 11.44 -6.42 4.26
C GLY A 149 12.35 -7.24 3.33
N HIS A 150 12.49 -6.84 2.07
CA HIS A 150 13.41 -7.48 1.12
C HIS A 150 14.86 -7.14 1.47
N PRO A 151 15.83 -8.08 1.33
CA PRO A 151 17.22 -7.86 1.72
C PRO A 151 17.89 -6.62 1.12
N ASP A 152 17.52 -6.23 -0.09
CA ASP A 152 18.05 -5.05 -0.77
C ASP A 152 17.80 -3.75 0.01
N TYR A 153 16.71 -3.68 0.77
CA TYR A 153 16.34 -2.49 1.55
C TYR A 153 16.79 -2.56 3.01
N ARG A 154 17.53 -3.60 3.42
CA ARG A 154 17.90 -3.82 4.84
C ARG A 154 18.63 -2.62 5.46
N ASN A 155 19.44 -1.92 4.68
CA ASN A 155 20.21 -0.77 5.11
C ASN A 155 19.78 0.53 4.42
N ALA A 156 18.70 0.49 3.63
CA ALA A 156 18.21 1.67 2.93
C ALA A 156 17.65 2.68 3.94
N THR A 157 18.04 3.93 3.76
CA THR A 157 17.44 5.08 4.45
C THR A 157 16.07 5.40 3.85
N ALA A 158 15.24 6.12 4.59
CA ALA A 158 13.97 6.63 4.07
C ALA A 158 14.17 7.51 2.82
N GLN A 159 15.22 8.35 2.82
CA GLN A 159 15.54 9.21 1.68
C GLN A 159 15.90 8.41 0.43
N GLU A 160 16.71 7.35 0.53
CA GLU A 160 17.05 6.50 -0.62
C GLU A 160 15.81 5.80 -1.20
N VAL A 161 14.89 5.34 -0.33
CA VAL A 161 13.62 4.76 -0.77
C VAL A 161 12.78 5.78 -1.53
N VAL A 162 12.68 7.01 -1.02
CA VAL A 162 11.94 8.10 -1.65
C VAL A 162 12.59 8.50 -2.97
N ASP A 163 13.92 8.64 -3.01
CA ASP A 163 14.64 9.00 -4.23
C ASP A 163 14.45 7.96 -5.33
N GLN A 164 14.37 6.67 -4.97
CA GLN A 164 14.00 5.63 -5.93
C GLN A 164 12.60 5.83 -6.49
N VAL A 165 11.59 6.04 -5.64
CA VAL A 165 10.19 6.24 -6.07
C VAL A 165 10.02 7.52 -6.90
N LEU A 166 10.82 8.55 -6.62
CA LEU A 166 10.81 9.81 -7.38
C LEU A 166 11.65 9.76 -8.66
N GLY A 167 12.28 8.62 -8.99
CA GLY A 167 13.15 8.46 -10.16
C GLY A 167 14.46 9.26 -10.09
N ARG A 168 14.91 9.59 -8.87
CA ARG A 168 16.12 10.39 -8.58
C ARG A 168 17.33 9.53 -8.19
N GLY A 169 17.13 8.23 -7.98
CA GLY A 169 18.17 7.28 -7.62
C GLY A 169 17.70 5.84 -7.80
N HIS A 170 18.59 4.88 -7.54
CA HIS A 170 18.24 3.46 -7.55
C HIS A 170 19.03 2.74 -6.46
N ILE A 171 18.33 2.02 -5.57
CA ILE A 171 18.98 1.14 -4.60
C ILE A 171 19.38 -0.13 -5.36
N PRO A 172 20.69 -0.40 -5.52
CA PRO A 172 21.13 -1.57 -6.26
C PRO A 172 20.75 -2.85 -5.49
N PRO A 173 20.46 -3.95 -6.20
CA PRO A 173 20.21 -5.24 -5.55
C PRO A 173 21.41 -5.65 -4.71
N ALA A 174 21.17 -6.33 -3.59
CA ALA A 174 22.22 -6.81 -2.70
C ALA A 174 23.18 -7.71 -3.49
N GLN A 175 24.37 -7.18 -3.79
CA GLN A 175 25.38 -7.92 -4.54
C GLN A 175 25.99 -8.99 -3.65
N MET A 176 25.98 -10.24 -4.12
CA MET A 176 26.67 -11.35 -3.47
C MET A 176 27.91 -11.70 -4.29
N THR A 177 29.09 -11.58 -3.68
CA THR A 177 30.34 -12.11 -4.23
C THR A 177 30.78 -13.29 -3.37
N LEU A 178 31.11 -14.41 -4.02
CA LEU A 178 31.70 -15.59 -3.39
C LEU A 178 33.22 -15.54 -3.62
N PHE A 179 34.02 -15.75 -2.57
CA PHE A 179 35.46 -16.05 -2.68
C PHE A 179 35.68 -17.55 -2.53
#